data_AF-A0A418GKI5-F1
#
_entry.id   AF-A0A418GKI5-F1
#
_cell.length_a   1.000
_cell.length_b   1.000
_cell.length_c   1.000
_cell.angle_alpha   90.00
_cell.angle_beta   90.00
_cell.angle_gamma   90.00
#
_symmetry.space_group_name_H-M   'P 1'
#
loop_
_entity.id
_entity.type
_entity.pdbx_description
1 polymer ?
#
loop_
_entity_poly.entity_id
_entity_poly.type
_entity_poly.pdbx_seq_one_letter_code
_entity_poly.pdbx_strand_id
1 'polypeptide(L)' 'MEQRRLASTEWVDIVNEENEVIAQASREQMRAQCLRHRATYIVVH' A
#
# COMPACT_ATOMS: atom_id res chain seq x y z
N MET A 1 6.43 -23.29 2.53
CA MET A 1 5.67 -22.25 3.27
C MET A 1 6.61 -21.16 3.79
N GLU A 2 7.55 -20.67 2.97
CA GLU A 2 8.65 -19.80 3.42
C GLU A 2 8.67 -18.43 2.72
N GLN A 3 7.65 -18.12 1.90
CA GLN A 3 7.55 -16.80 1.24
C GLN A 3 6.93 -15.71 2.14
N ARG A 4 6.36 -16.10 3.29
CA ARG A 4 5.74 -15.17 4.26
C ARG A 4 6.75 -14.46 5.18
N ARG A 5 8.01 -14.91 5.24
CA ARG A 5 9.00 -14.43 6.23
C ARG A 5 9.96 -13.37 5.71
N LEU A 6 10.08 -13.21 4.40
CA LEU A 6 10.72 -12.05 3.80
C LEU A 6 9.66 -10.98 3.57
N ALA A 7 9.04 -10.50 4.66
CA ALA A 7 8.30 -9.26 4.61
C ALA A 7 9.32 -8.12 4.47
N SER A 8 9.96 -8.02 3.29
CA SER A 8 10.51 -6.73 2.86
C SER A 8 9.41 -5.72 3.10
N THR A 9 9.69 -4.70 3.91
CA THR A 9 8.73 -3.65 4.23
C THR A 9 8.01 -3.24 2.96
N GLU A 10 6.73 -3.60 2.88
CA GLU A 10 5.94 -3.32 1.70
C GLU A 10 5.54 -1.84 1.77
N TRP A 11 6.20 -1.04 0.94
CA TRP A 11 5.90 0.38 0.80
C TRP A 11 4.69 0.57 -0.11
N VAL A 12 3.80 1.47 0.29
CA VAL A 12 2.62 1.86 -0.49
C VAL A 12 2.60 3.37 -0.66
N ASP A 13 2.11 3.82 -1.81
CA ASP A 13 1.92 5.25 -2.10
C ASP A 13 0.71 5.76 -1.32
N ILE A 14 0.93 6.80 -0.52
CA ILE A 14 -0.12 7.55 0.16
C ILE A 14 -0.55 8.68 -0.75
N VAL A 15 -1.86 8.81 -0.96
CA VAL A 15 -2.43 9.76 -1.93
C VAL A 15 -3.41 10.72 -1.28
N ASN A 16 -3.51 11.91 -1.85
CA ASN A 16 -4.59 12.85 -1.54
C ASN A 16 -5.90 12.45 -2.24
N GLU A 17 -6.92 13.30 -2.13
CA GLU A 17 -8.23 13.08 -2.75
C GLU A 17 -8.18 13.08 -4.28
N GLU A 18 -7.26 13.85 -4.86
CA GLU A 18 -7.00 13.95 -6.30
C GLU A 18 -6.11 12.80 -6.84
N ASN A 19 -5.80 11.80 -6.00
CA ASN A 19 -4.96 10.64 -6.32
C ASN A 19 -3.49 11.00 -6.63
N GLU A 20 -3.04 12.17 -6.21
CA GLU A 20 -1.63 12.57 -6.28
C GLU A 20 -0.87 11.93 -5.12
N VAL A 21 0.36 11.46 -5.40
CA VAL A 21 1.22 10.84 -4.37
C VAL A 21 1.83 11.93 -3.51
N ILE A 22 1.52 11.89 -2.20
CA ILE A 22 1.99 12.89 -1.22
C ILE A 22 3.03 12.31 -0.25
N ALA A 23 3.12 10.99 -0.12
CA ALA A 23 4.10 10.30 0.70
C ALA A 23 4.19 8.80 0.35
N GLN A 24 5.11 8.09 0.98
CA GLN A 24 5.14 6.63 1.03
C GLN A 24 5.15 6.17 2.49
N ALA A 25 4.47 5.06 2.78
CA ALA A 25 4.44 4.46 4.11
C ALA A 25 4.48 2.95 4.02
N SER A 26 4.84 2.27 5.11
CA SER A 26 4.68 0.82 5.15
C SER A 26 3.19 0.45 5.13
N ARG A 27 2.84 -0.72 4.59
CA ARG A 27 1.46 -1.23 4.61
C ARG A 27 0.90 -1.31 6.03
N GLU A 28 1.73 -1.61 7.03
CA GLU A 28 1.34 -1.63 8.44
C GLU A 28 0.97 -0.23 8.94
N GLN A 29 1.81 0.77 8.69
CA GLN A 29 1.55 2.16 9.07
C GLN A 29 0.28 2.70 8.41
N MET A 30 0.12 2.44 7.11
CA MET A 30 -1.08 2.81 6.35
C MET A 30 -2.34 2.23 6.97
N ARG A 31 -2.30 0.98 7.46
CA ARG A 31 -3.45 0.34 8.14
C ARG A 31 -3.68 0.89 9.54
N ALA A 32 -2.62 1.08 10.32
CA ALA A 32 -2.69 1.58 11.68
C ALA A 32 -3.24 3.03 11.75
N GLN A 33 -2.93 3.84 10.74
CA GLN A 33 -3.33 5.25 10.66
C GLN A 33 -4.48 5.51 9.67
N CYS A 34 -5.07 4.46 9.09
CA CYS A 34 -6.16 4.55 8.11
C CYS A 34 -5.86 5.50 6.92
N LEU A 35 -4.64 5.44 6.38
CA LEU A 35 -4.21 6.32 5.29
C LEU A 35 -4.82 5.89 3.94
N ARG A 36 -5.19 6.87 3.11
CA ARG A 36 -5.61 6.65 1.73
C ARG A 36 -4.39 6.26 0.89
N HIS A 37 -4.49 5.16 0.14
CA HIS A 37 -3.41 4.65 -0.69
C HIS A 37 -3.89 4.31 -2.10
N ARG A 38 -2.95 4.26 -3.04
CA ARG A 38 -3.22 3.83 -4.42
C ARG A 38 -3.20 2.29 -4.52
N ALA A 39 -4.15 1.73 -5.28
CA ALA A 39 -4.25 0.29 -5.53
C ALA A 39 -4.63 0.01 -7.00
N THR A 40 -4.16 -1.12 -7.52
CA THR A 40 -4.46 -1.59 -8.88
C THR A 40 -5.27 -2.88 -8.78
N TYR A 41 -6.42 -2.92 -9.46
CA TYR A 41 -7.27 -4.10 -9.56
C TYR A 41 -7.25 -4.60 -10.99
N ILE A 42 -6.87 -5.87 -11.19
CA ILE A 42 -6.85 -6.53 -12.49
C ILE A 42 -7.95 -7.60 -12.48
N VAL A 43 -8.84 -7.55 -13.45
CA VAL A 43 -9.94 -8.52 -13.62
C VAL A 43 -9.65 -9.40 -14.84
N VAL A 44 -9.80 -10.71 -14.69
CA VAL A 44 -9.64 -11.71 -15.75
C VAL A 44 -10.93 -12.52 -15.86
N HIS A 45 -11.41 -12.74 -17.09
CA HIS A 45 -12.63 -13.49 -17.41
C HIS A 45 -12.31 -14.93 -17.83
#